data_AF-A0A9E5THM1-F1
#
_entry.id   AF-A0A9E5THM1-F1
#
_cell.length_a   1.000
_cell.length_b   1.000
_cell.length_c   1.000
_cell.angle_alpha   90.00
_cell.angle_beta   90.00
_cell.angle_gamma   90.00
#
_symmetry.space_group_name_H-M   'P 1'
#
loop_
_entity.id
_entity.type
_entity.pdbx_description
1 polymer ?
#
loop_
_entity_poly.entity_id
_entity_poly.type
_entity_poly.pdbx_seq_one_letter_code
_entity_poly.pdbx_strand_id
1 'polypeptide(L)' 'VNDVAVALKHEYREIILRVELQDEPLQHVASELGITPNNASVRLHRARRALREALQATCGACTEHGCLDCTCRQRAS' A
#
# COMPACT_ATOMS: atom_id res chain seq x y z
N VAL A 1 -12.22 2.86 -11.62
CA VAL A 1 -11.18 3.19 -10.61
C VAL A 1 -10.39 1.92 -10.34
N ASN A 2 -9.11 1.89 -10.72
CA ASN A 2 -8.28 0.68 -10.70
C ASN A 2 -7.62 0.58 -9.33
N ASP A 3 -8.37 0.07 -8.36
CA ASP A 3 -8.02 0.21 -6.96
C ASP A 3 -7.18 -1.00 -6.52
N VAL A 4 -5.87 -0.94 -6.75
CA VAL A 4 -4.91 -2.01 -6.39
C VAL A 4 -4.96 -2.31 -4.88
N ALA A 5 -5.42 -1.34 -4.08
CA ALA A 5 -5.69 -1.56 -2.67
C ALA A 5 -6.84 -2.58 -2.44
N VAL A 6 -7.73 -2.80 -3.42
CA VAL A 6 -8.80 -3.83 -3.38
C VAL A 6 -8.27 -5.23 -3.15
N ALA A 7 -7.11 -5.55 -3.72
CA ALA A 7 -6.48 -6.86 -3.58
C ALA A 7 -5.81 -7.09 -2.21
N LEU A 8 -5.67 -6.05 -1.37
CA LEU A 8 -5.07 -6.16 -0.04
C LEU A 8 -6.09 -6.62 0.98
N LYS A 9 -5.60 -7.39 1.98
CA LYS A 9 -6.36 -7.65 3.21
C LYS A 9 -6.83 -6.33 3.82
N HIS A 10 -8.06 -6.32 4.35
CA HIS A 10 -8.68 -5.12 4.91
C HIS A 10 -7.77 -4.42 5.94
N GLU A 11 -7.22 -5.19 6.87
CA GLU A 11 -6.26 -4.76 7.90
C GLU A 11 -4.98 -4.09 7.34
N TYR A 12 -4.57 -4.41 6.12
CA TYR A 12 -3.41 -3.81 5.46
C TYR A 12 -3.79 -2.55 4.72
N ARG A 13 -4.98 -2.53 4.12
CA ARG A 13 -5.50 -1.33 3.48
C ARG A 13 -5.75 -0.22 4.50
N GLU A 14 -6.39 -0.55 5.61
CA GLU A 14 -6.76 0.44 6.62
C GLU A 14 -5.52 1.17 7.16
N ILE A 15 -4.48 0.43 7.53
CA ILE A 15 -3.26 1.05 8.08
C ILE A 15 -2.46 1.83 7.01
N ILE A 16 -2.43 1.38 5.75
CA ILE A 16 -1.66 2.06 4.71
C ILE A 16 -2.36 3.33 4.22
N LEU A 17 -3.69 3.32 4.10
CA LEU A 17 -4.45 4.52 3.72
C LEU A 17 -4.28 5.62 4.77
N ARG A 18 -4.43 5.27 6.04
CA ARG A 18 -4.33 6.24 7.15
C ARG A 18 -2.92 6.83 7.27
N VAL A 19 -1.89 5.98 7.21
CA VAL A 19 -0.52 6.44 7.43
C VAL A 19 0.08 7.12 6.21
N GLU A 20 -0.14 6.60 4.99
CA GLU A 20 0.53 7.10 3.78
C GLU A 20 -0.30 8.12 3.00
N LEU A 21 -1.64 8.04 3.03
CA LEU A 21 -2.50 8.94 2.26
C LEU A 21 -3.15 10.03 3.11
N GLN A 22 -3.35 9.76 4.40
CA GLN A 22 -3.94 10.72 5.34
C GLN A 22 -2.88 11.33 6.28
N ASP A 23 -1.60 10.97 6.09
CA ASP A 23 -0.46 11.41 6.90
C ASP A 23 -0.68 11.23 8.42
N GLU A 24 -1.49 10.26 8.82
CA GLU A 24 -1.77 10.04 10.23
C GLU A 24 -0.58 9.40 10.95
N PRO A 25 -0.22 9.88 12.15
CA PRO A 25 0.85 9.28 12.93
C PRO A 25 0.55 7.80 13.24
N LEU A 26 1.50 6.90 12.94
CA LEU A 26 1.34 5.46 13.15
C LEU A 26 0.93 5.10 14.59
N GLN A 27 1.38 5.86 15.59
CA GLN A 27 0.99 5.64 16.99
C GLN A 27 -0.48 5.98 17.26
N HIS A 28 -1.02 6.99 16.58
CA HIS A 28 -2.43 7.34 16.68
C HIS A 28 -3.29 6.24 16.06
N VAL A 29 -2.92 5.81 14.84
CA VAL A 29 -3.57 4.69 14.14
C VAL A 29 -3.49 3.40 14.96
N ALA A 30 -2.35 3.09 15.58
CA ALA A 30 -2.22 1.92 16.44
C ALA A 30 -3.18 1.96 17.64
N SER A 31 -3.34 3.13 18.25
CA SER A 31 -4.22 3.34 19.40
C SER A 31 -5.69 3.16 19.01
N GLU A 32 -6.11 3.76 17.88
CA GLU A 32 -7.49 3.62 17.39
C GLU A 32 -7.82 2.18 16.95
N LEU A 33 -6.86 1.48 16.35
CA LEU A 33 -7.03 0.07 15.98
C LEU A 33 -6.95 -0.88 17.18
N GLY A 34 -6.65 -0.39 18.39
CA GLY A 34 -6.53 -1.21 19.60
C GLY A 34 -5.34 -2.18 19.57
N ILE A 35 -4.25 -1.83 18.88
CA ILE A 35 -3.07 -2.69 18.69
C ILE A 35 -1.81 -2.03 19.22
N THR A 36 -0.79 -2.84 19.54
CA THR A 36 0.49 -2.30 19.99
C THR A 36 1.23 -1.56 18.86
N PRO A 37 2.05 -0.55 19.18
CA PRO A 37 2.86 0.16 18.17
C PRO A 37 3.76 -0.77 17.35
N ASN A 38 4.28 -1.85 17.99
CA ASN A 38 5.08 -2.86 17.30
C ASN A 38 4.24 -3.67 16.31
N ASN A 39 3.01 -4.07 16.68
CA ASN A 39 2.11 -4.75 15.77
C ASN A 39 1.73 -3.85 14.58
N ALA A 40 1.43 -2.58 14.84
CA ALA A 40 1.14 -1.60 13.80
C ALA A 40 2.30 -1.42 12.82
N SER A 41 3.54 -1.31 13.33
CA SER A 41 4.76 -1.21 12.51
C SER A 41 4.96 -2.44 11.61
N VAL A 42 4.82 -3.64 12.16
CA VAL A 42 4.91 -4.90 11.39
C VAL A 42 3.80 -4.99 10.35
N ARG A 43 2.58 -4.61 10.72
CA ARG A 43 1.41 -4.63 9.83
C ARG A 43 1.57 -3.66 8.67
N LEU A 44 2.03 -2.43 8.92
CA LEU A 44 2.33 -1.44 7.89
C LEU A 44 3.45 -1.91 6.97
N HIS A 45 4.52 -2.50 7.51
CA HIS A 45 5.59 -3.08 6.70
C HIS A 45 5.06 -4.16 5.74
N ARG A 46 4.24 -5.09 6.25
CA ARG A 46 3.60 -6.14 5.43
C ARG A 46 2.62 -5.56 4.41
N ALA A 47 1.86 -4.54 4.79
CA ALA A 47 0.96 -3.84 3.89
C ALA A 47 1.71 -3.22 2.71
N ARG A 48 2.82 -2.52 2.97
CA ARG A 48 3.70 -1.96 1.92
C ARG A 48 4.28 -3.04 1.01
N ARG A 49 4.67 -4.18 1.57
CA ARG A 49 5.17 -5.33 0.78
C ARG A 49 4.09 -5.89 -0.13
N ALA A 50 2.92 -6.19 0.43
CA ALA A 50 1.79 -6.72 -0.33
C ALA A 50 1.31 -5.73 -1.40
N LEU A 51 1.33 -4.42 -1.10
CA LEU A 51 1.00 -3.38 -2.09
C LEU A 51 2.01 -3.38 -3.23
N ARG A 52 3.32 -3.48 -2.93
CA ARG A 52 4.36 -3.59 -3.95
C ARG A 52 4.17 -4.83 -4.82
N GLU A 53 3.92 -5.99 -4.22
CA GLU A 53 3.68 -7.25 -4.94
C GLU A 53 2.43 -7.16 -5.82
N ALA A 54 1.33 -6.58 -5.32
CA ALA A 54 0.10 -6.37 -6.08
C ALA A 54 0.30 -5.37 -7.24
N LEU A 55 1.05 -4.29 -7.01
CA LEU A 55 1.41 -3.33 -8.05
C LEU A 55 2.30 -3.96 -9.11
N GLN A 56 3.29 -4.78 -8.73
CA GLN A 56 4.13 -5.54 -9.66
C GLN A 56 3.32 -6.52 -10.51
N ALA A 57 2.34 -7.21 -9.91
CA ALA A 57 1.47 -8.15 -10.62
C ALA A 57 0.47 -7.46 -11.56
N THR A 58 -0.01 -6.28 -11.19
CA THR A 58 -1.01 -5.52 -11.99
C THR A 58 -0.34 -4.61 -13.04
N CYS A 59 0.88 -4.18 -12.78
CA CYS A 59 1.63 -3.24 -13.61
C CYS A 59 3.09 -3.72 -13.73
N GLY A 60 3.43 -4.34 -14.87
CA GLY A 60 4.77 -4.86 -15.14
C GLY A 60 5.70 -3.88 -15.86
N ALA A 61 7.01 -4.03 -15.61
CA ALA A 61 8.22 -3.30 -16.07
C ALA A 61 8.61 -2.03 -15.27
N CYS A 62 7.67 -1.21 -14.80
CA CYS A 62 8.00 0.10 -14.21
C CYS A 62 8.18 0.10 -12.68
N THR A 63 7.76 -0.95 -11.98
CA THR A 63 7.87 -1.08 -10.51
C THR A 63 9.26 -1.50 -10.01
N GLU A 64 10.15 -1.99 -10.89
CA GLU A 64 11.51 -2.41 -10.52
C GLU A 64 12.50 -1.23 -10.47
N HIS A 65 12.24 -0.16 -11.23
CA HIS A 65 13.16 0.98 -11.40
C HIS A 65 12.70 2.29 -10.73
N GLY A 66 11.54 2.29 -10.06
CA GLY A 66 10.96 3.48 -9.45
C GLY A 66 10.12 4.28 -10.44
N CYS A 67 8.80 4.27 -10.22
CA CYS A 67 7.85 4.93 -11.10
C CYS A 67 7.65 6.36 -10.63
N LEU A 68 8.24 7.33 -11.34
CA LEU A 68 8.12 8.74 -10.98
C LEU A 68 7.11 9.50 -11.88
N ASP A 69 6.81 8.99 -13.08
CA ASP A 69 5.74 9.48 -13.98
C ASP A 69 5.16 8.32 -14.82
N CYS A 70 4.08 7.66 -14.36
CA CYS A 70 3.57 6.48 -15.07
C CYS A 70 2.50 6.81 -16.13
N THR A 71 2.68 6.27 -17.34
CA THR A 71 1.65 6.18 -18.39
C THR A 71 1.57 4.73 -18.88
N CYS A 72 0.88 3.83 -18.18
CA CYS A 72 0.66 2.43 -18.61
C CYS A 72 -0.05 2.27 -20.00
N ARG A 73 -0.20 3.37 -20.74
CA ARG A 73 -0.82 3.62 -22.02
C ARG A 73 0.26 3.70 -23.12
N GLN A 74 0.59 2.59 -23.77
CA GLN A 74 1.01 2.59 -25.19
C GLN A 74 1.02 1.19 -25.81
N ARG A 75 0.96 0.10 -25.02
CA ARG A 75 0.83 -1.28 -25.52
C ARG A 75 -0.30 -2.02 -24.84
N ALA A 76 -1.53 -1.58 -25.09
CA ALA A 76 -2.61 -2.54 -25.31
C ALA A 76 -2.71 -2.67 -26.83
N SER A 77 -1.93 -3.55 -27.42
CA SER A 77 -2.01 -3.99 -28.82
C SER A 77 -1.59 -5.43 -28.87
#